data_AF-J6IA45-F1
#
_entry.id   AF-J6IA45-F1
#
_cell.length_a   1.000
_cell.length_b   1.000
_cell.length_c   1.000
_cell.angle_alpha   90.00
_cell.angle_beta   90.00
_cell.angle_gamma   90.00
#
_symmetry.space_group_name_H-M   'P 1'
#
loop_
_entity.id
_entity.type
_entity.pdbx_description
1 polymer ?
#
loop_
_entity_poly.entity_id
_entity_poly.type
_entity_poly.pdbx_seq_one_letter_code
_entity_poly.pdbx_strand_id
1 'polypeptide(L)'
;MTTDITKLAQRLATCAKEDTYAVLSPADCGTLVEALEKAQQRIDSQRECYDGVIADGGKRIAELESRTVKLPKPHAHLIWIQAGHAPDDYWDDVAVSHSEKDHCCDGSERYPVYARWEIEEMLSAAGIKVEAE
;
A
#
# COMPACT_ATOMS: atom_id res chain seq x y z
N MET A 1 -31.70 5.56 -30.47
CA MET A 1 -32.03 6.95 -30.11
C MET A 1 -31.93 7.06 -28.60
N THR A 2 -30.96 7.80 -28.08
CA THR A 2 -30.84 8.06 -26.63
C THR A 2 -31.81 9.18 -26.29
N THR A 3 -33.00 8.81 -25.80
CA THR A 3 -33.95 9.78 -25.26
C THR A 3 -33.30 10.52 -24.10
N ASP A 4 -33.31 11.85 -24.19
CA ASP A 4 -32.52 12.76 -23.36
C ASP A 4 -33.16 12.89 -21.96
N ILE A 5 -32.94 11.88 -21.11
CA ILE A 5 -33.43 11.81 -19.72
C ILE A 5 -33.08 13.09 -18.94
N THR A 6 -31.98 13.76 -19.28
CA THR A 6 -31.59 15.05 -18.72
C THR A 6 -32.66 16.13 -18.95
N LYS A 7 -33.23 16.21 -20.16
CA LYS A 7 -34.32 17.15 -20.47
C LYS A 7 -35.60 16.78 -19.73
N LEU A 8 -35.89 15.48 -19.61
CA LEU A 8 -37.05 15.02 -18.84
C LEU A 8 -36.89 15.38 -17.35
N ALA A 9 -35.72 15.12 -16.77
CA ALA A 9 -35.40 15.44 -15.39
C ALA A 9 -35.47 16.95 -15.12
N GLN A 10 -34.96 17.77 -16.04
CA GLN A 10 -35.07 19.23 -15.94
C GLN A 10 -36.53 19.70 -15.97
N ARG A 11 -37.36 19.16 -16.87
CA ARG A 11 -38.80 19.48 -16.93
C ARG A 11 -39.51 19.12 -15.62
N LEU A 12 -39.26 17.92 -15.10
CA LEU A 12 -39.82 17.47 -13.83
C LEU A 12 -39.37 18.36 -12.66
N ALA A 13 -38.10 18.76 -12.63
CA ALA A 13 -37.55 19.65 -11.60
C ALA A 13 -38.18 21.05 -11.66
N THR A 14 -38.51 21.58 -12.85
CA THR A 14 -39.23 22.84 -12.99
C THR A 14 -40.67 22.71 -12.53
N CYS A 15 -41.39 21.67 -12.95
CA CYS A 15 -42.77 21.43 -12.51
C CYS A 15 -42.88 21.32 -10.99
N ALA A 16 -41.93 20.63 -10.34
CA ALA A 16 -41.86 20.52 -8.89
C ALA A 16 -41.63 21.87 -8.17
N LYS A 17 -40.90 22.82 -8.77
CA LYS A 17 -40.69 24.16 -8.20
C LYS A 17 -41.90 25.06 -8.35
N GLU A 18 -42.65 24.87 -9.43
CA GLU A 18 -43.84 25.65 -9.75
C GLU A 18 -45.11 25.06 -9.11
N ASP A 19 -44.98 24.00 -8.32
CA ASP A 19 -46.09 23.23 -7.72
C ASP A 19 -47.10 22.75 -8.77
N THR A 20 -46.59 22.45 -9.97
CA THR A 20 -47.38 21.95 -11.11
C THR A 20 -47.15 20.46 -11.33
N TYR A 21 -48.17 19.78 -11.85
CA TYR A 21 -48.11 18.34 -12.16
C TYR A 21 -47.67 18.13 -13.61
N ALA A 22 -46.52 17.50 -13.79
CA ALA A 22 -46.06 17.08 -15.11
C ALA A 22 -46.88 15.87 -15.60
N VAL A 23 -47.54 15.99 -16.75
CA VAL A 23 -48.14 14.84 -17.44
C VAL A 23 -47.03 14.08 -18.15
N LEU A 24 -46.66 12.92 -17.62
CA LEU A 24 -45.71 12.01 -18.24
C LEU A 24 -46.43 11.12 -19.25
N SER A 25 -45.89 11.02 -20.46
CA SER A 25 -46.36 10.02 -21.42
C SER A 25 -45.89 8.61 -21.02
N PRO A 26 -46.55 7.54 -21.48
CA PRO A 26 -46.07 6.17 -21.27
C PRO A 26 -44.62 5.96 -21.76
N ALA A 27 -44.21 6.67 -22.82
CA ALA A 27 -42.84 6.63 -23.33
C ALA A 27 -41.85 7.29 -22.35
N ASP A 28 -42.22 8.43 -21.76
CA ASP A 28 -41.39 9.10 -20.74
C ASP A 28 -41.21 8.20 -19.51
N CYS A 29 -42.28 7.57 -19.04
CA CYS A 29 -42.23 6.60 -17.94
C CYS A 29 -41.30 5.41 -18.27
N GLY A 30 -41.41 4.86 -19.48
CA GLY A 30 -40.52 3.77 -19.92
C GLY A 30 -39.05 4.18 -19.92
N THR A 31 -38.73 5.40 -20.38
CA THR A 31 -37.36 5.90 -20.40
C THR A 31 -36.78 6.12 -18.99
N LEU A 32 -37.61 6.54 -18.03
CA LEU A 32 -37.19 6.67 -16.63
C LEU A 32 -36.90 5.31 -16.00
N VAL A 33 -37.77 4.33 -16.21
CA VAL A 33 -37.58 2.97 -15.67
C VAL A 33 -36.29 2.36 -16.22
N GLU A 34 -36.08 2.43 -17.54
CA GLU A 34 -34.85 1.91 -18.16
C GLU A 34 -33.59 2.61 -17.64
N ALA A 35 -33.67 3.93 -17.41
CA ALA A 35 -32.56 4.69 -16.84
C ALA A 35 -32.24 4.28 -15.41
N LEU A 36 -33.27 4.08 -14.60
CA LEU A 36 -33.14 3.66 -13.20
C LEU A 36 -32.59 2.24 -13.10
N GLU A 37 -33.07 1.30 -13.93
CA GLU A 37 -32.54 -0.06 -14.00
C GLU A 37 -31.07 -0.07 -14.40
N LYS A 38 -30.68 0.72 -15.42
CA LYS A 38 -29.28 0.88 -15.83
C LYS A 38 -28.41 1.52 -14.74
N ALA A 39 -28.94 2.50 -14.02
CA ALA A 39 -28.24 3.14 -12.91
C ALA A 39 -28.03 2.15 -11.76
N GLN A 40 -29.05 1.35 -11.42
CA GLN A 40 -28.97 0.31 -10.40
C GLN A 40 -27.92 -0.75 -10.76
N GLN A 41 -27.96 -1.27 -11.99
CA GLN A 41 -26.96 -2.24 -12.49
C GLN A 41 -25.53 -1.69 -12.42
N ARG A 42 -25.33 -0.40 -12.75
CA ARG A 42 -24.02 0.25 -12.63
C ARG A 42 -23.55 0.34 -11.18
N ILE A 43 -24.42 0.68 -10.25
CA ILE A 43 -24.09 0.76 -8.81
C ILE A 43 -23.70 -0.62 -8.29
N ASP A 44 -24.48 -1.65 -8.63
CA ASP A 44 -24.21 -3.01 -8.16
C ASP A 44 -22.88 -3.55 -8.72
N SER A 45 -22.62 -3.34 -10.01
CA SER A 45 -21.35 -3.72 -10.64
C SER A 45 -20.15 -2.93 -10.10
N GLN A 46 -20.33 -1.65 -9.77
CA GLN A 46 -19.29 -0.85 -9.10
C GLN A 46 -18.99 -1.37 -7.70
N ARG A 47 -20.02 -1.73 -6.91
CA ARG A 47 -19.83 -2.30 -5.57
C ARG A 47 -19.03 -3.59 -5.62
N GLU A 48 -19.38 -4.50 -6.51
CA GLU A 48 -18.65 -5.76 -6.69
C GLU A 48 -17.17 -5.52 -7.06
N CYS A 49 -16.90 -4.56 -7.94
CA CYS A 49 -15.54 -4.17 -8.30
C CYS A 49 -14.75 -3.62 -7.09
N TYR A 50 -15.35 -2.73 -6.30
CA TYR A 50 -14.70 -2.17 -5.11
C TYR A 50 -14.46 -3.23 -4.04
N ASP A 51 -15.42 -4.11 -3.80
CA ASP A 51 -15.29 -5.20 -2.83
C ASP A 51 -14.12 -6.12 -3.18
N GLY A 52 -13.95 -6.45 -4.47
CA GLY A 52 -12.82 -7.23 -4.95
C GLY A 52 -11.47 -6.54 -4.74
N VAL A 53 -11.37 -5.25 -5.07
CA VAL A 53 -10.13 -4.46 -4.88
C VAL A 53 -9.78 -4.32 -3.40
N ILE A 54 -10.77 -4.08 -2.55
CA ILE A 54 -10.58 -3.95 -1.10
C ILE A 54 -10.13 -5.30 -0.50
N ALA A 55 -10.74 -6.40 -0.93
CA ALA A 55 -10.35 -7.74 -0.46
C ALA A 55 -8.90 -8.10 -0.86
N ASP A 56 -8.52 -7.87 -2.12
CA ASP A 56 -7.15 -8.13 -2.59
C ASP A 56 -6.12 -7.22 -1.90
N GLY A 57 -6.44 -5.92 -1.80
CA GLY A 57 -5.61 -4.95 -1.08
C GLY A 57 -5.41 -5.34 0.39
N GLY A 58 -6.49 -5.74 1.08
CA GLY A 58 -6.44 -6.20 2.46
C GLY A 58 -5.56 -7.44 2.64
N LYS A 59 -5.64 -8.41 1.71
CA LYS A 59 -4.77 -9.59 1.72
C LYS A 59 -3.30 -9.23 1.58
N ARG A 60 -2.97 -8.33 0.64
CA ARG A 60 -1.59 -7.90 0.41
C ARG A 60 -1.03 -7.11 1.59
N ILE A 61 -1.84 -6.26 2.23
CA ILE A 61 -1.45 -5.55 3.45
C ILE A 61 -1.15 -6.54 4.57
N ALA A 62 -2.05 -7.51 4.83
CA ALA A 62 -1.84 -8.53 5.85
C ALA A 62 -0.58 -9.37 5.59
N GLU A 63 -0.30 -9.73 4.33
CA GLU A 63 0.92 -10.41 3.94
C GLU A 63 2.16 -9.56 4.27
N LEU A 64 2.18 -8.28 3.87
CA LEU A 64 3.29 -7.37 4.11
C LEU A 64 3.51 -7.11 5.61
N GLU A 65 2.45 -6.93 6.37
CA GLU A 65 2.51 -6.75 7.82
C GLU A 65 2.98 -8.01 8.56
N SER A 66 2.84 -9.20 7.96
CA SER A 66 3.35 -10.45 8.54
C SER A 66 4.84 -10.67 8.33
N ARG A 67 5.46 -9.96 7.38
CA ARG A 67 6.88 -10.17 7.05
C ARG A 67 7.78 -9.72 8.18
N THR A 68 8.83 -10.49 8.39
CA THR A 68 9.86 -10.28 9.40
C THR A 68 11.23 -10.36 8.75
N VAL A 69 12.22 -9.73 9.36
CA VAL A 69 13.61 -9.71 8.88
C VAL A 69 14.52 -10.42 9.89
N LYS A 70 15.41 -11.28 9.42
CA LYS A 70 16.49 -11.86 10.21
C LYS A 70 17.70 -10.93 10.23
N LEU A 71 18.17 -10.57 11.42
CA LEU A 71 19.40 -9.82 11.56
C LEU A 71 20.62 -10.75 11.36
N PRO A 72 21.67 -10.31 10.66
CA PRO A 72 22.93 -11.04 10.57
C PRO A 72 23.59 -11.18 11.95
N LYS A 73 24.41 -12.22 12.13
CA LYS A 73 25.24 -12.35 13.33
C LYS A 73 26.17 -11.13 13.45
N PRO A 74 26.37 -10.57 14.66
CA PRO A 74 27.17 -9.36 14.86
C PRO A 74 28.59 -9.42 14.26
N HIS A 75 29.22 -10.59 14.29
CA HIS A 75 30.58 -10.83 13.78
C HIS A 75 30.63 -10.75 12.23
N ALA A 76 29.64 -11.34 11.55
CA ALA A 76 29.54 -11.33 10.10
C ALA A 76 29.30 -9.92 9.52
N HIS A 77 28.53 -9.08 10.23
CA HIS A 77 28.19 -7.74 9.76
C HIS A 77 29.35 -6.74 9.83
N LEU A 78 30.17 -6.81 10.89
CA LEU A 78 31.36 -5.96 11.05
C LEU A 78 32.40 -6.21 9.97
N ILE A 79 32.57 -7.48 9.59
CA ILE A 79 33.57 -7.90 8.61
C ILE A 79 33.17 -7.47 7.20
N TRP A 80 31.89 -7.52 6.83
CA TRP A 80 31.43 -7.06 5.52
C TRP A 80 31.72 -5.57 5.28
N ILE A 81 31.44 -4.73 6.29
CA ILE A 81 31.62 -3.28 6.23
C ILE A 81 33.11 -2.90 6.18
N GLN A 82 33.97 -3.67 6.84
CA GLN A 82 35.39 -3.34 6.96
C GLN A 82 36.29 -4.01 5.93
N ALA A 83 35.93 -5.20 5.44
CA ALA A 83 36.76 -5.98 4.52
C ALA A 83 36.30 -5.94 3.05
N GLY A 84 35.11 -5.38 2.76
CA GLY A 84 34.61 -5.25 1.38
C GLY A 84 34.23 -6.58 0.69
N HIS A 85 34.13 -7.67 1.45
CA HIS A 85 33.78 -9.00 0.96
C HIS A 85 32.55 -9.55 1.68
N ALA A 86 31.64 -10.20 0.94
CA ALA A 86 30.44 -10.80 1.52
C ALA A 86 30.83 -11.78 2.65
N PRO A 87 30.12 -11.76 3.79
CA PRO A 87 30.42 -12.67 4.87
C PRO A 87 30.10 -14.10 4.41
N ASP A 88 31.11 -14.95 4.33
CA ASP A 88 30.90 -16.40 4.29
C ASP A 88 30.81 -16.93 5.74
N ASP A 89 30.53 -18.22 5.92
CA ASP A 89 30.35 -18.81 7.25
C ASP A 89 31.69 -19.05 8.00
N TYR A 90 32.84 -18.62 7.46
CA TYR A 90 34.18 -18.95 7.96
C TYR A 90 34.87 -17.81 8.73
N TRP A 91 34.12 -16.78 9.14
CA TRP A 91 34.69 -15.56 9.73
C TRP A 91 34.62 -15.49 11.27
N ASP A 92 34.24 -16.58 11.94
CA ASP A 92 34.20 -16.65 13.42
C ASP A 92 35.61 -16.52 14.05
N ASP A 93 36.67 -16.84 13.29
CA ASP A 93 38.07 -16.80 13.77
C ASP A 93 38.79 -15.48 13.47
N VAL A 94 38.12 -14.48 12.89
CA VAL A 94 38.75 -13.21 12.48
C VAL A 94 38.65 -12.15 13.57
N ALA A 95 39.81 -11.74 14.09
CA ALA A 95 39.93 -10.68 15.08
C ALA A 95 39.73 -9.29 14.43
N VAL A 96 38.68 -8.58 14.85
CA VAL A 96 38.40 -7.20 14.41
C VAL A 96 39.30 -6.22 15.16
N SER A 97 40.05 -5.40 14.43
CA SER A 97 40.83 -4.29 15.02
C SER A 97 39.90 -3.15 15.45
N HIS A 98 40.18 -2.56 16.63
CA HIS A 98 39.40 -1.47 17.25
C HIS A 98 40.22 -0.16 17.32
N SER A 99 41.26 -0.02 16.51
CA SER A 99 42.12 1.16 16.53
C SER A 99 41.41 2.34 15.86
N GLU A 100 41.53 3.54 16.44
CA GLU A 100 41.00 4.78 15.86
C GLU A 100 41.69 5.17 14.55
N LYS A 101 42.85 4.55 14.24
CA LYS A 101 43.58 4.73 12.97
C LYS A 101 43.08 3.82 11.86
N ASP A 102 42.10 2.97 12.15
CA ASP A 102 41.57 2.00 11.18
C ASP A 102 40.60 2.70 10.23
N HIS A 103 40.88 2.61 8.93
CA HIS A 103 40.03 3.11 7.86
C HIS A 103 39.32 1.96 7.14
N CYS A 104 38.21 2.25 6.47
CA CYS A 104 37.55 1.28 5.59
C CYS A 104 38.42 0.96 4.36
N CYS A 105 38.19 -0.18 3.70
CA CYS A 105 38.93 -0.61 2.51
C CYS A 105 38.88 0.39 1.35
N ASP A 106 37.86 1.24 1.29
CA ASP A 106 37.71 2.31 0.30
C ASP A 106 38.43 3.62 0.69
N GLY A 107 39.14 3.63 1.82
CA GLY A 107 39.86 4.79 2.36
C GLY A 107 38.99 5.77 3.15
N SER A 108 37.69 5.47 3.33
CA SER A 108 36.79 6.30 4.16
C SER A 108 37.04 6.10 5.66
N GLU A 109 36.51 7.03 6.47
CA GLU A 109 36.44 6.85 7.92
C GLU A 109 35.57 5.63 8.26
N ARG A 110 35.86 5.01 9.40
CA ARG A 110 35.09 3.85 9.85
C ARG A 110 33.60 4.19 9.96
N TYR A 111 32.76 3.41 9.29
CA TYR A 111 31.30 3.54 9.47
C TYR A 111 30.91 3.38 10.94
N PRO A 112 29.93 4.16 11.44
CA PRO A 112 29.43 4.00 12.80
C PRO A 112 28.88 2.58 12.98
N VAL A 113 29.37 1.93 14.03
CA VAL A 113 28.91 0.60 14.44
C VAL A 113 27.76 0.78 15.41
N TYR A 114 26.55 0.45 14.97
CA TYR A 114 25.37 0.42 15.83
C TYR A 114 25.30 -0.89 16.59
N ALA A 115 24.90 -0.82 17.85
CA ALA A 115 24.50 -1.97 18.62
C ALA A 115 23.18 -2.53 18.06
N ARG A 116 22.97 -3.84 18.25
CA ARG A 116 21.76 -4.53 17.76
C ARG A 116 20.46 -3.85 18.21
N TRP A 117 20.39 -3.40 19.46
CA TRP A 117 19.20 -2.73 19.99
C TRP A 117 18.90 -1.40 19.29
N GLU A 118 19.92 -0.64 18.86
CA GLU A 118 19.73 0.61 18.10
C GLU A 118 19.13 0.31 16.72
N ILE A 119 19.58 -0.77 16.09
CA ILE A 119 19.04 -1.25 14.81
C ILE A 119 17.60 -1.71 14.98
N GLU A 120 17.30 -2.50 16.02
CA GLU A 120 15.94 -2.97 16.33
C GLU A 120 14.98 -1.81 16.62
N GLU A 121 15.44 -0.76 17.30
CA GLU A 121 14.65 0.46 17.54
C GLU A 121 14.34 1.19 16.23
N MET A 122 15.34 1.38 15.36
CA MET A 122 15.14 2.01 14.05
C MET A 122 14.20 1.20 13.15
N LEU A 123 14.35 -0.13 13.13
CA LEU A 123 13.47 -1.03 12.38
C LEU A 123 12.03 -0.97 12.91
N SER A 124 11.86 -0.96 14.24
CA SER A 124 10.55 -0.83 14.88
C SER A 124 9.91 0.52 14.56
N ALA A 125 10.67 1.63 14.59
CA ALA A 125 10.18 2.94 14.19
C ALA A 125 9.76 3.00 12.71
N ALA A 126 10.39 2.20 11.85
CA ALA A 126 10.01 2.02 10.45
C ALA A 126 8.86 1.00 10.24
N GLY A 127 8.34 0.39 11.31
CA GLY A 127 7.28 -0.63 11.23
C GLY A 127 7.75 -2.00 10.71
N ILE A 128 9.07 -2.24 10.70
CA ILE A 128 9.68 -3.49 10.26
C ILE A 128 9.81 -4.43 11.46
N LYS A 129 9.23 -5.63 11.35
CA LYS A 129 9.33 -6.66 12.39
C LYS A 129 10.64 -7.42 12.25
N VAL A 130 11.29 -7.70 13.37
CA VAL A 130 12.51 -8.50 13.44
C VAL A 130 12.16 -9.91 13.93
N GLU A 131 12.72 -10.94 13.28
CA GLU A 131 12.56 -12.32 13.76
C GLU A 131 13.28 -12.50 15.11
N ALA A 132 12.62 -13.18 16.05
CA ALA A 132 13.26 -13.58 17.30
C ALA A 132 14.34 -14.65 17.03
N GLU A 133 15.44 -14.60 17.78
CA GLU A 133 16.54 -15.57 17.71
C GLU A 133 16.20 -16.92 18.38
#